data_AF-A0A8H3H8V5-F1
#
_entry.id   AF-A0A8H3H8V5-F1
#
_cell.length_a   1.000
_cell.length_b   1.000
_cell.length_c   1.000
_cell.angle_alpha   90.00
_cell.angle_beta   90.00
_cell.angle_gamma   90.00
#
_symmetry.space_group_name_H-M   'P 1'
#
loop_
_entity.id
_entity.type
_entity.pdbx_description
1 polymer ?
#
loop_
_entity_poly.entity_id
_entity_poly.type
_entity_poly.pdbx_seq_one_letter_code
_entity_poly.pdbx_strand_id
1 'polypeptide(L)'
;MSTEAAPLLPTQTEQFNVSTWSGLKEVVNEAKILVKFAVPVLGAQILEYSLILVSAVSLGHVSTEALAASSLSSITATVTGLSVVHGFASALDSLLPQAWTSDEPQKVGLWAQRMVIVMTINALPIVAIWLNAENILLRLGQEENIARLAGLYLGWFTLTLPGLIVGVVTRRYLQAQGIMHAQTIVMAFIAPANLFFNWLLVWGPPPFQFGFVGAPIASSISFTLSAAIYVGYTYLFVSRKAWHPIGRQTFQGLGTLYRLGLLGTGQIASEWWSWEFLGLMSSRFGATSLAAQSVLLVSASVSFQTPYSLGVSVAVRVGNLLGSGDGRKAKIAAETAIGLSIITALTMSTIIMVFRGSWSYMFNKDAEVARLVARVLPLLAMFQASTRLIVDGATAVTDGVLRATGRLGLGAMVNITAYYCIGIPLGLYLAFWKGMELKGLWIGITAAIFYAASASIYAVSQTVWRKEVENAAQRLKQGQQGQPESES
;
A
#
# COMPACT_ATOMS: atom_id res chain seq x y z
N MET A 1 -22.29 51.45 -37.79
CA MET A 1 -22.19 51.16 -36.35
C MET A 1 -22.64 49.72 -36.15
N SER A 2 -21.69 48.81 -36.20
CA SER A 2 -21.84 47.36 -36.16
C SER A 2 -21.50 46.87 -34.76
N THR A 3 -22.47 46.29 -34.05
CA THR A 3 -22.22 45.52 -32.82
C THR A 3 -22.41 44.04 -33.16
N GLU A 4 -21.29 43.37 -33.47
CA GLU A 4 -21.18 41.92 -33.48
C GLU A 4 -21.30 41.40 -32.05
N ALA A 5 -22.38 40.69 -31.76
CA ALA A 5 -22.52 39.90 -30.54
C ALA A 5 -21.71 38.61 -30.70
N ALA A 6 -20.73 38.41 -29.83
CA ALA A 6 -19.95 37.18 -29.73
C ALA A 6 -20.84 35.96 -29.41
N PRO A 7 -20.48 34.74 -29.86
CA PRO A 7 -21.25 33.54 -29.54
C PRO A 7 -21.08 33.21 -28.06
N LEU A 8 -22.19 33.16 -27.33
CA LEU A 8 -22.29 32.76 -25.93
C LEU A 8 -21.78 31.32 -25.75
N LEU A 9 -20.78 31.14 -24.89
CA LEU A 9 -20.37 29.85 -24.34
C LEU A 9 -21.57 29.18 -23.65
N PRO A 10 -21.85 27.88 -23.86
CA PRO A 10 -22.90 27.21 -23.10
C PRO A 10 -22.43 26.97 -21.66
N THR A 11 -22.77 27.89 -20.77
CA THR A 11 -22.82 27.67 -19.32
C THR A 11 -24.16 27.03 -18.96
N GLN A 12 -24.26 25.71 -19.05
CA GLN A 12 -25.25 24.95 -18.29
C GLN A 12 -24.64 23.60 -17.89
N THR A 13 -24.62 23.39 -16.57
CA THR A 13 -24.49 22.10 -15.90
C THR A 13 -25.44 21.09 -16.56
N GLU A 14 -24.92 20.22 -17.43
CA GLU A 14 -25.64 19.01 -17.82
C GLU A 14 -25.78 18.14 -16.57
N GLN A 15 -26.91 18.30 -15.87
CA GLN A 15 -27.43 17.27 -15.00
C GLN A 15 -27.68 16.04 -15.88
N PHE A 16 -26.81 15.04 -15.77
CA PHE A 16 -27.00 13.73 -16.37
C PHE A 16 -28.32 13.15 -15.84
N ASN A 17 -29.41 13.37 -16.58
CA ASN A 17 -30.74 12.89 -16.25
C ASN A 17 -30.82 11.41 -16.65
N VAL A 18 -30.16 10.57 -15.85
CA VAL A 18 -30.16 9.12 -15.99
C VAL A 18 -31.42 8.61 -15.30
N SER A 19 -32.26 7.84 -15.99
CA SER A 19 -33.37 7.15 -15.33
C SER A 19 -32.84 6.36 -14.13
N THR A 20 -33.53 6.37 -12.99
CA THR A 20 -33.06 5.75 -11.74
C THR A 20 -32.63 4.29 -11.94
N TRP A 21 -33.32 3.59 -12.86
CA TRP A 21 -33.03 2.21 -13.26
C TRP A 21 -31.77 2.04 -14.11
N SER A 22 -31.46 2.96 -15.03
CA SER A 22 -30.19 2.91 -15.79
C SER A 22 -28.99 3.22 -14.89
N GLY A 23 -29.15 4.15 -13.93
CA GLY A 23 -28.08 4.47 -12.97
C GLY A 23 -27.77 3.29 -12.05
N LEU A 24 -28.80 2.60 -11.54
CA LEU A 24 -28.62 1.43 -10.69
C LEU A 24 -27.90 0.28 -11.45
N LYS A 25 -28.26 0.03 -12.71
CA LYS A 25 -27.59 -0.99 -13.55
C LYS A 25 -26.11 -0.68 -13.75
N GLU A 26 -25.75 0.58 -13.98
CA GLU A 26 -24.36 1.02 -14.13
C GLU A 26 -23.57 0.81 -12.83
N VAL A 27 -24.13 1.21 -11.68
CA VAL A 27 -23.53 0.99 -10.35
C VAL A 27 -23.32 -0.50 -10.07
N VAL A 28 -24.33 -1.35 -10.34
CA VAL A 28 -24.22 -2.81 -10.14
C VAL A 28 -23.13 -3.40 -11.04
N ASN A 29 -23.02 -2.94 -12.28
CA ASN A 29 -21.99 -3.43 -13.20
C ASN A 29 -20.58 -3.02 -12.75
N GLU A 30 -20.38 -1.77 -12.34
CA GLU A 30 -19.10 -1.32 -11.79
C GLU A 30 -18.75 -2.06 -10.49
N ALA A 31 -19.73 -2.31 -9.61
CA ALA A 31 -19.52 -3.10 -8.40
C ALA A 31 -19.03 -4.52 -8.73
N LYS A 32 -19.61 -5.18 -9.74
CA LYS A 32 -19.15 -6.52 -10.18
C LYS A 32 -17.71 -6.49 -10.69
N ILE A 33 -17.33 -5.47 -11.45
CA ILE A 33 -15.96 -5.31 -11.97
C ILE A 33 -14.98 -5.08 -10.83
N LEU A 34 -15.31 -4.18 -9.90
CA LEU A 34 -14.48 -3.87 -8.74
C LEU A 34 -14.28 -5.09 -7.84
N VAL A 35 -15.34 -5.85 -7.54
CA VAL A 35 -15.25 -7.08 -6.75
C VAL A 35 -14.40 -8.14 -7.47
N LYS A 36 -14.59 -8.30 -8.79
CA LYS A 36 -13.77 -9.23 -9.60
C LYS A 36 -12.28 -8.88 -9.55
N PHE A 37 -11.93 -7.60 -9.43
CA PHE A 37 -10.55 -7.14 -9.27
C PHE A 37 -10.04 -7.26 -7.84
N ALA A 38 -10.88 -6.95 -6.85
CA ALA A 38 -10.49 -6.90 -5.44
C ALA A 38 -10.25 -8.29 -4.85
N VAL A 39 -11.06 -9.29 -5.19
CA VAL A 39 -10.95 -10.64 -4.61
C VAL A 39 -9.58 -11.28 -4.87
N PRO A 40 -9.04 -11.31 -6.11
CA PRO A 40 -7.69 -11.82 -6.34
C PRO A 40 -6.62 -11.01 -5.61
N VAL A 41 -6.72 -9.67 -5.59
CA VAL A 41 -5.75 -8.82 -4.89
C VAL A 41 -5.76 -9.11 -3.39
N LEU A 42 -6.93 -9.28 -2.77
CA LEU A 42 -7.07 -9.66 -1.37
C LEU A 42 -6.38 -11.00 -1.07
N GLY A 43 -6.65 -12.02 -1.89
CA GLY A 43 -5.99 -13.33 -1.74
C GLY A 43 -4.47 -13.22 -1.84
N ALA A 44 -3.97 -12.39 -2.75
CA ALA A 44 -2.54 -12.15 -2.88
C ALA A 44 -1.94 -11.42 -1.67
N GLN A 45 -2.64 -10.42 -1.10
CA GLN A 45 -2.16 -9.69 0.08
C GLN A 45 -2.08 -10.59 1.32
N ILE A 46 -3.06 -11.48 1.51
CA ILE A 46 -3.05 -12.45 2.62
C ILE A 46 -1.84 -13.39 2.49
N LEU A 47 -1.58 -13.89 1.28
CA LEU A 47 -0.42 -14.74 1.01
C LEU A 47 0.90 -14.00 1.17
N GLU A 48 0.98 -12.74 0.73
CA GLU A 48 2.17 -11.89 0.89
C GLU A 48 2.46 -11.62 2.39
N TYR A 49 1.41 -11.40 3.20
CA TYR A 49 1.55 -11.24 4.65
C TYR A 49 2.05 -12.51 5.35
N SER A 50 1.71 -13.69 4.83
CA SER A 50 2.18 -14.97 5.39
C SER A 50 3.71 -15.11 5.34
N LEU A 51 4.39 -14.48 4.37
CA LEU A 51 5.86 -14.50 4.26
C LEU A 51 6.54 -13.87 5.49
N ILE A 52 5.95 -12.77 5.97
CA ILE A 52 6.43 -12.06 7.16
C ILE A 52 6.19 -12.92 8.40
N LEU A 53 5.00 -13.51 8.52
CA LEU A 53 4.63 -14.36 9.65
C LEU A 53 5.54 -15.60 9.74
N VAL A 54 5.77 -16.30 8.63
CA VAL A 54 6.64 -17.48 8.58
C VAL A 54 8.05 -17.15 9.05
N SER A 55 8.61 -16.04 8.59
CA SER A 55 9.96 -15.61 8.96
C SER A 55 10.04 -15.28 10.47
N ALA A 56 9.04 -14.57 11.00
CA ALA A 56 8.96 -14.24 12.43
C ALA A 56 8.81 -15.49 13.30
N VAL A 57 7.93 -16.43 12.92
CA VAL A 57 7.75 -17.71 13.61
C VAL A 57 9.02 -18.54 13.56
N SER A 58 9.74 -18.52 12.43
CA SER A 58 10.96 -19.30 12.27
C SER A 58 12.06 -18.83 13.23
N LEU A 59 12.26 -17.52 13.31
CA LEU A 59 13.25 -16.92 14.21
C LEU A 59 12.82 -16.96 15.68
N GLY A 60 11.51 -16.92 15.96
CA GLY A 60 10.96 -17.07 17.31
C GLY A 60 11.30 -18.42 17.97
N HIS A 61 11.40 -19.49 17.19
CA HIS A 61 11.84 -20.80 17.72
C HIS A 61 13.36 -20.94 17.83
N VAL A 62 14.14 -20.03 17.22
CA VAL A 62 15.61 -20.02 17.38
C VAL A 62 15.97 -19.39 18.73
N SER A 63 15.51 -18.17 19.00
CA SER A 63 15.68 -17.51 20.29
C SER A 63 14.81 -16.25 20.41
N THR A 64 14.55 -15.83 21.65
CA THR A 64 13.87 -14.55 21.94
C THR A 64 14.66 -13.35 21.40
N GLU A 65 15.99 -13.41 21.50
CA GLU A 65 16.89 -12.38 20.97
C GLU A 65 16.81 -12.29 19.44
N ALA A 66 16.80 -13.43 18.74
CA ALA A 66 16.62 -13.48 17.29
C ALA A 66 15.29 -12.87 16.87
N LEU A 67 14.20 -13.17 17.59
CA LEU A 67 12.89 -12.58 17.31
C LEU A 67 12.89 -11.06 17.51
N ALA A 68 13.48 -10.57 18.61
CA ALA A 68 13.58 -9.14 18.90
C ALA A 68 14.41 -8.41 17.82
N ALA A 69 15.57 -8.95 17.45
CA ALA A 69 16.43 -8.40 16.41
C ALA A 69 15.73 -8.40 15.04
N SER A 70 14.99 -9.46 14.69
CA SER A 70 14.24 -9.53 13.44
C SER A 70 13.10 -8.51 13.38
N SER A 71 12.44 -8.28 14.50
CA SER A 71 11.36 -7.27 14.62
C SER A 71 11.93 -5.86 14.44
N LEU A 72 13.04 -5.55 15.13
CA LEU A 72 13.74 -4.26 14.98
C LEU A 72 14.23 -4.05 13.53
N SER A 73 14.74 -5.11 12.91
CA SER A 73 15.14 -5.10 11.50
C SER A 73 13.97 -4.85 10.57
N SER A 74 12.83 -5.50 10.80
CA SER A 74 11.62 -5.31 10.02
C SER A 74 11.11 -3.88 10.11
N ILE A 75 11.05 -3.29 11.32
CA ILE A 75 10.65 -1.88 11.52
C ILE A 75 11.61 -0.97 10.75
N THR A 76 12.92 -1.18 10.91
CA THR A 76 13.95 -0.38 10.23
C THR A 76 13.82 -0.49 8.71
N ALA A 77 13.62 -1.70 8.16
CA ALA A 77 13.44 -1.94 6.74
C ALA A 77 12.15 -1.30 6.20
N THR A 78 11.05 -1.37 6.95
CA THR A 78 9.77 -0.75 6.59
C THR A 78 9.90 0.77 6.48
N VAL A 79 10.51 1.40 7.50
CA VAL A 79 10.65 2.86 7.56
C VAL A 79 11.61 3.38 6.50
N THR A 80 12.77 2.74 6.35
CA THR A 80 13.87 3.28 5.52
C THR A 80 13.85 2.81 4.06
N GLY A 81 13.21 1.68 3.76
CA GLY A 81 13.27 1.09 2.41
C GLY A 81 11.92 0.66 1.82
N LEU A 82 11.17 -0.22 2.48
CA LEU A 82 9.96 -0.81 1.89
C LEU A 82 8.89 0.27 1.61
N SER A 83 8.67 1.20 2.54
CA SER A 83 7.74 2.32 2.34
C SER A 83 8.14 3.21 1.14
N VAL A 84 9.44 3.41 0.93
CA VAL A 84 9.98 4.15 -0.23
C VAL A 84 9.72 3.39 -1.52
N VAL A 85 10.02 2.09 -1.58
CA VAL A 85 9.77 1.27 -2.78
C VAL A 85 8.28 1.25 -3.13
N HIS A 86 7.40 1.00 -2.16
CA HIS A 86 5.95 1.03 -2.37
C HIS A 86 5.45 2.44 -2.73
N GLY A 87 6.04 3.47 -2.12
CA GLY A 87 5.82 4.89 -2.38
C GLY A 87 6.08 5.28 -3.83
N PHE A 88 7.29 5.00 -4.33
CA PHE A 88 7.62 5.23 -5.73
C PHE A 88 6.71 4.43 -6.67
N ALA A 89 6.38 3.19 -6.30
CA ALA A 89 5.56 2.34 -7.13
C ALA A 89 4.11 2.84 -7.24
N SER A 90 3.60 3.57 -6.25
CA SER A 90 2.26 4.15 -6.27
C SER A 90 2.05 5.16 -7.41
N ALA A 91 3.12 5.79 -7.92
CA ALA A 91 3.03 6.67 -9.08
C ALA A 91 2.56 5.91 -10.34
N LEU A 92 2.91 4.63 -10.45
CA LEU A 92 2.48 3.76 -11.55
C LEU A 92 0.97 3.48 -11.53
N ASP A 93 0.30 3.64 -10.38
CA ASP A 93 -1.14 3.43 -10.25
C ASP A 93 -1.94 4.48 -11.06
N SER A 94 -1.36 5.65 -11.37
CA SER A 94 -1.92 6.61 -12.34
C SER A 94 -1.42 6.34 -13.76
N LEU A 95 -0.11 6.20 -13.94
CA LEU A 95 0.53 6.26 -15.25
C LEU A 95 0.22 5.02 -16.10
N LEU A 96 0.27 3.82 -15.51
CA LEU A 96 0.14 2.58 -16.28
C LEU A 96 -1.31 2.35 -16.74
N PRO A 97 -2.35 2.45 -15.88
CA PRO A 97 -3.73 2.26 -16.35
C PRO A 97 -4.13 3.32 -17.39
N GLN A 98 -3.76 4.58 -17.19
CA GLN A 98 -4.06 5.65 -18.15
C GLN A 98 -3.36 5.41 -19.50
N ALA A 99 -2.11 4.95 -19.49
CA ALA A 99 -1.39 4.63 -20.71
C ALA A 99 -1.98 3.42 -21.45
N TRP A 100 -2.45 2.40 -20.72
CA TRP A 100 -2.99 1.16 -21.31
C TRP A 100 -4.23 1.39 -22.17
N THR A 101 -5.12 2.28 -21.72
CA THR A 101 -6.37 2.60 -22.43
C THR A 101 -6.26 3.80 -23.37
N SER A 102 -5.08 4.43 -23.44
CA SER A 102 -4.79 5.46 -24.43
C SER A 102 -4.46 4.87 -25.81
N ASP A 103 -4.29 5.75 -26.80
CA ASP A 103 -3.89 5.36 -28.16
C ASP A 103 -2.45 4.80 -28.23
N GLU A 104 -1.64 4.97 -27.18
CA GLU A 104 -0.24 4.55 -27.11
C GLU A 104 0.03 3.55 -25.96
N PRO A 105 -0.51 2.31 -26.02
CA PRO A 105 -0.39 1.32 -24.95
C PRO A 105 1.05 0.87 -24.67
N GLN A 106 1.96 1.05 -25.63
CA GLN A 106 3.40 0.76 -25.46
C GLN A 106 4.03 1.63 -24.35
N LYS A 107 3.46 2.80 -24.04
CA LYS A 107 3.92 3.66 -22.93
C LYS A 107 3.87 2.95 -21.57
N VAL A 108 3.01 1.94 -21.41
CA VAL A 108 2.95 1.13 -20.18
C VAL A 108 4.31 0.48 -19.91
N GLY A 109 4.92 -0.17 -20.90
CA GLY A 109 6.24 -0.78 -20.80
C GLY A 109 7.34 0.26 -20.56
N LEU A 110 7.28 1.40 -21.26
CA LEU A 110 8.27 2.47 -21.10
C LEU A 110 8.27 3.06 -19.68
N TRP A 111 7.09 3.38 -19.12
CA TRP A 111 6.97 3.90 -17.77
C TRP A 111 7.38 2.87 -16.71
N ALA A 112 7.06 1.60 -16.90
CA ALA A 112 7.49 0.52 -16.03
C ALA A 112 9.03 0.42 -15.99
N GLN A 113 9.69 0.40 -17.15
CA GLN A 113 11.15 0.33 -17.23
C GLN A 113 11.83 1.57 -16.62
N ARG A 114 11.32 2.77 -16.91
CA ARG A 114 11.79 4.03 -16.29
C ARG A 114 11.68 3.96 -14.76
N MET A 115 10.60 3.39 -14.24
CA MET A 115 10.42 3.24 -12.79
C MET A 115 11.41 2.27 -12.17
N VAL A 116 11.73 1.15 -12.84
CA VAL A 116 12.77 0.23 -12.37
C VAL A 116 14.11 0.95 -12.21
N ILE A 117 14.49 1.78 -13.19
CA ILE A 117 15.74 2.57 -13.12
C ILE A 117 15.68 3.55 -11.95
N VAL A 118 14.60 4.34 -11.83
CA VAL A 118 14.42 5.30 -10.74
C VAL A 118 14.48 4.61 -9.39
N MET A 119 13.80 3.49 -9.20
CA MET A 119 13.83 2.73 -7.96
C MET A 119 15.20 2.12 -7.67
N THR A 120 15.93 1.67 -8.70
CA THR A 120 17.30 1.15 -8.53
C THR A 120 18.24 2.24 -8.04
N ILE A 121 18.12 3.47 -8.56
CA ILE A 121 18.88 4.62 -8.06
C ILE A 121 18.52 4.91 -6.59
N ASN A 122 17.24 4.87 -6.23
CA ASN A 122 16.78 5.03 -4.85
C ASN A 122 17.17 3.84 -3.94
N ALA A 123 17.47 2.67 -4.49
CA ALA A 123 17.94 1.52 -3.71
C ALA A 123 19.34 1.75 -3.14
N LEU A 124 20.19 2.56 -3.80
CA LEU A 124 21.56 2.84 -3.36
C LEU A 124 21.62 3.46 -1.94
N PRO A 125 20.90 4.56 -1.62
CA PRO A 125 20.89 5.07 -0.25
C PRO A 125 20.25 4.10 0.75
N ILE A 126 19.25 3.30 0.34
CA ILE A 126 18.64 2.28 1.20
C ILE A 126 19.67 1.22 1.59
N VAL A 127 20.42 0.70 0.61
CA VAL A 127 21.50 -0.27 0.85
C VAL A 127 22.57 0.33 1.76
N ALA A 128 22.96 1.59 1.54
CA ALA A 128 23.94 2.26 2.38
C ALA A 128 23.48 2.36 3.85
N ILE A 129 22.19 2.66 4.09
CA ILE A 129 21.60 2.67 5.43
C ILE A 129 21.61 1.27 6.04
N TRP A 130 21.18 0.25 5.30
CA TRP A 130 21.05 -1.12 5.81
C TRP A 130 22.40 -1.77 6.12
N LEU A 131 23.43 -1.53 5.31
CA LEU A 131 24.79 -2.00 5.57
C LEU A 131 25.43 -1.32 6.79
N ASN A 132 24.98 -0.11 7.14
CA ASN A 132 25.44 0.62 8.32
C ASN A 132 24.45 0.58 9.49
N ALA A 133 23.45 -0.32 9.44
CA ALA A 133 22.35 -0.30 10.38
C ALA A 133 22.79 -0.58 11.83
N GLU A 134 23.78 -1.44 12.06
CA GLU A 134 24.34 -1.68 13.41
C GLU A 134 24.81 -0.37 14.05
N ASN A 135 25.67 0.39 13.37
CA ASN A 135 26.18 1.67 13.86
C ASN A 135 25.08 2.70 14.09
N ILE A 136 24.06 2.73 13.23
CA ILE A 136 22.91 3.63 13.38
C ILE A 136 22.09 3.25 14.61
N LEU A 137 21.77 1.97 14.78
CA LEU A 137 20.97 1.46 15.89
C LEU A 137 21.69 1.63 17.24
N LEU A 138 23.01 1.42 17.28
CA LEU A 138 23.84 1.71 18.46
C LEU A 138 23.75 3.19 18.86
N ARG A 139 23.84 4.12 17.89
CA ARG A 139 23.70 5.56 18.15
C ARG A 139 22.28 5.95 18.59
N LEU A 140 21.27 5.16 18.22
CA LEU A 140 19.90 5.31 18.69
C LEU A 140 19.67 4.70 20.09
N GLY A 141 20.71 4.17 20.73
CA GLY A 141 20.68 3.65 22.09
C GLY A 141 20.13 2.22 22.20
N GLN A 142 20.14 1.45 21.11
CA GLN A 142 19.79 0.02 21.17
C GLN A 142 20.91 -0.79 21.84
N GLU A 143 20.53 -1.90 22.47
CA GLU A 143 21.48 -2.84 23.06
C GLU A 143 22.44 -3.40 22.01
N GLU A 144 23.72 -3.56 22.36
CA GLU A 144 24.79 -3.94 21.44
C GLU A 144 24.51 -5.23 20.67
N ASN A 145 24.06 -6.27 21.38
CA ASN A 145 23.75 -7.56 20.77
C ASN A 145 22.56 -7.48 19.80
N ILE A 146 21.49 -6.76 20.17
CA ILE A 146 20.29 -6.60 19.33
C ILE A 146 20.64 -5.75 18.09
N ALA A 147 21.41 -4.67 18.26
CA ALA A 147 21.85 -3.81 17.16
C ALA A 147 22.74 -4.56 16.16
N ARG A 148 23.66 -5.41 16.64
CA ARG A 148 24.51 -6.26 15.81
C ARG A 148 23.70 -7.28 15.01
N LEU A 149 22.80 -8.01 15.67
CA LEU A 149 21.93 -8.98 15.00
C LEU A 149 21.01 -8.30 13.98
N ALA A 150 20.47 -7.13 14.31
CA ALA A 150 19.63 -6.37 13.39
C ALA A 150 20.42 -5.85 12.17
N GLY A 151 21.65 -5.37 12.38
CA GLY A 151 22.56 -4.99 11.31
C GLY A 151 22.89 -6.17 10.39
N LEU A 152 23.18 -7.34 10.96
CA LEU A 152 23.42 -8.57 10.21
C LEU A 152 22.19 -8.96 9.37
N TYR A 153 20.99 -8.94 9.96
CA TYR A 153 19.75 -9.25 9.26
C TYR A 153 19.54 -8.29 8.07
N LEU A 154 19.64 -6.98 8.32
CA LEU A 154 19.44 -5.94 7.31
C LEU A 154 20.48 -6.02 6.18
N GLY A 155 21.73 -6.33 6.51
CA GLY A 155 22.79 -6.55 5.54
C GLY A 155 22.43 -7.64 4.53
N TRP A 156 21.96 -8.81 4.99
CA TRP A 156 21.48 -9.88 4.11
C TRP A 156 20.17 -9.52 3.41
N PHE A 157 19.29 -8.80 4.09
CA PHE A 157 18.02 -8.37 3.53
C PHE A 157 18.16 -7.38 2.36
N THR A 158 19.33 -6.73 2.18
CA THR A 158 19.62 -5.91 0.98
C THR A 158 19.44 -6.68 -0.32
N LEU A 159 19.71 -7.99 -0.33
CA LEU A 159 19.53 -8.87 -1.49
C LEU A 159 18.07 -8.98 -1.93
N THR A 160 17.12 -8.62 -1.08
CA THR A 160 15.69 -8.58 -1.40
C THR A 160 15.33 -7.44 -2.35
N LEU A 161 16.08 -6.32 -2.33
CA LEU A 161 15.69 -5.08 -3.03
C LEU A 161 15.54 -5.24 -4.55
N PRO A 162 16.47 -5.88 -5.30
CA PRO A 162 16.30 -6.05 -6.74
C PRO A 162 15.04 -6.85 -7.11
N GLY A 163 14.80 -7.96 -6.41
CA GLY A 163 13.60 -8.79 -6.59
C GLY A 163 12.33 -8.02 -6.25
N LEU A 164 12.33 -7.30 -5.13
CA LEU A 164 11.19 -6.47 -4.71
C LEU A 164 10.86 -5.39 -5.76
N ILE A 165 11.86 -4.64 -6.24
CA ILE A 165 11.67 -3.56 -7.21
C ILE A 165 11.07 -4.09 -8.51
N VAL A 166 11.69 -5.12 -9.10
CA VAL A 166 11.21 -5.71 -10.36
C VAL A 166 9.84 -6.35 -10.17
N GLY A 167 9.63 -7.08 -9.07
CA GLY A 167 8.36 -7.74 -8.77
C GLY A 167 7.21 -6.76 -8.59
N VAL A 168 7.42 -5.68 -7.82
CA VAL A 168 6.40 -4.66 -7.56
C VAL A 168 6.02 -3.88 -8.82
N VAL A 169 7.00 -3.53 -9.68
CA VAL A 169 6.74 -2.85 -10.94
C VAL A 169 6.02 -3.76 -11.92
N THR A 170 6.49 -5.01 -12.08
CA THR A 170 5.88 -5.98 -13.00
C THR A 170 4.47 -6.35 -12.57
N ARG A 171 4.23 -6.50 -11.26
CA ARG A 171 2.88 -6.68 -10.69
C ARG A 171 1.94 -5.54 -11.12
N ARG A 172 2.38 -4.29 -11.01
CA ARG A 172 1.56 -3.12 -11.42
C ARG A 172 1.36 -3.04 -12.93
N TYR A 173 2.37 -3.45 -13.71
CA TYR A 173 2.26 -3.59 -15.17
C TYR A 173 1.14 -4.58 -15.56
N LEU A 174 1.02 -5.70 -14.86
CA LEU A 174 -0.06 -6.69 -15.07
C LEU A 174 -1.42 -6.16 -14.58
N GLN A 175 -1.45 -5.54 -13.40
CA GLN A 175 -2.67 -4.99 -12.81
C GLN A 175 -3.26 -3.87 -13.68
N ALA A 176 -2.46 -2.97 -14.24
CA ALA A 176 -2.90 -1.91 -15.14
C ALA A 176 -3.70 -2.44 -16.34
N GLN A 177 -3.30 -3.60 -16.87
CA GLN A 177 -3.97 -4.29 -17.97
C GLN A 177 -5.25 -5.05 -17.57
N GLY A 178 -5.60 -5.05 -16.27
CA GLY A 178 -6.72 -5.81 -15.72
C GLY A 178 -6.40 -7.27 -15.37
N ILE A 179 -5.13 -7.68 -15.42
CA ILE A 179 -4.68 -9.05 -15.12
C ILE A 179 -4.44 -9.19 -13.60
N MET A 180 -5.50 -9.00 -12.81
CA MET A 180 -5.43 -8.93 -11.34
C MET A 180 -5.11 -10.28 -10.68
N HIS A 181 -5.49 -11.39 -11.33
CA HIS A 181 -5.31 -12.75 -10.83
C HIS A 181 -3.86 -13.25 -10.88
N ALA A 182 -3.00 -12.63 -11.71
CA ALA A 182 -1.60 -13.03 -11.80
C ALA A 182 -0.88 -12.91 -10.45
N GLN A 183 -1.19 -11.87 -9.66
CA GLN A 183 -0.59 -11.69 -8.34
C GLN A 183 -0.93 -12.86 -7.39
N THR A 184 -2.20 -13.28 -7.38
CA THR A 184 -2.67 -14.38 -6.52
C THR A 184 -2.02 -15.69 -6.90
N ILE A 185 -1.93 -15.99 -8.19
CA ILE A 185 -1.32 -17.22 -8.69
C ILE A 185 0.15 -17.26 -8.29
N VAL A 186 0.90 -16.19 -8.54
CA VAL A 186 2.32 -16.11 -8.16
C VAL A 186 2.48 -16.28 -6.66
N MET A 187 1.71 -15.56 -5.84
CA MET A 187 1.80 -15.67 -4.38
C MET A 187 1.38 -17.05 -3.85
N ALA A 188 0.46 -17.74 -4.52
CA ALA A 188 0.06 -19.10 -4.15
C ALA A 188 1.21 -20.12 -4.32
N PHE A 189 2.15 -19.88 -5.24
CA PHE A 189 3.38 -20.67 -5.37
C PHE A 189 4.49 -20.17 -4.44
N ILE A 190 4.63 -18.84 -4.27
CA ILE A 190 5.70 -18.24 -3.47
C ILE A 190 5.51 -18.47 -1.98
N ALA A 191 4.28 -18.45 -1.44
CA ALA A 191 4.07 -18.62 0.00
C ALA A 191 4.50 -20.02 0.51
N PRO A 192 4.12 -21.14 -0.13
CA PRO A 192 4.65 -22.46 0.22
C PRO A 192 6.16 -22.59 -0.01
N ALA A 193 6.68 -22.02 -1.11
CA ALA A 193 8.12 -22.03 -1.38
C ALA A 193 8.91 -21.27 -0.30
N ASN A 194 8.39 -20.14 0.18
CA ASN A 194 8.99 -19.39 1.27
C ASN A 194 8.97 -20.15 2.59
N LEU A 195 7.88 -20.86 2.89
CA LEU A 195 7.81 -21.74 4.05
C LEU A 195 8.90 -22.82 3.98
N PHE A 196 9.05 -23.44 2.80
CA PHE A 196 10.11 -24.42 2.57
C PHE A 196 11.51 -23.82 2.72
N PHE A 197 11.78 -22.66 2.11
CA PHE A 197 13.08 -22.00 2.20
C PHE A 197 13.40 -21.53 3.62
N ASN A 198 12.42 -20.98 4.35
CA ASN A 198 12.61 -20.62 5.76
C ASN A 198 12.95 -21.87 6.58
N TRP A 199 12.18 -22.95 6.42
CA TRP A 199 12.45 -24.19 7.15
C TRP A 199 13.85 -24.75 6.83
N LEU A 200 14.20 -24.81 5.55
CA LEU A 200 15.49 -25.36 5.08
C LEU A 200 16.67 -24.51 5.54
N LEU A 201 16.59 -23.18 5.41
CA LEU A 201 17.73 -22.29 5.68
C LEU A 201 17.90 -21.99 7.17
N VAL A 202 16.82 -22.04 7.96
CA VAL A 202 16.88 -21.79 9.41
C VAL A 202 17.14 -23.08 10.18
N TRP A 203 16.43 -24.17 9.87
CA TRP A 203 16.47 -25.42 10.65
C TRP A 203 16.90 -26.66 9.86
N GLY A 204 17.20 -26.53 8.56
CA GLY A 204 17.54 -27.66 7.72
C GLY A 204 18.84 -28.35 8.13
N PRO A 205 19.19 -29.47 7.46
CA PRO A 205 20.41 -30.20 7.76
C PRO A 205 21.67 -29.42 7.35
N PRO A 206 22.81 -29.61 8.02
CA PRO A 206 24.11 -29.18 7.49
C PRO A 206 24.31 -29.82 6.09
N PRO A 207 24.59 -29.06 5.01
CA PRO A 207 25.24 -27.75 4.91
C PRO A 207 24.32 -26.51 4.73
N PHE A 208 23.00 -26.68 4.73
CA PHE A 208 22.05 -25.60 4.40
C PHE A 208 21.55 -24.82 5.63
N GLN A 209 22.01 -25.17 6.82
CA GLN A 209 21.61 -24.53 8.08
C GLN A 209 22.36 -23.21 8.29
N PHE A 210 21.76 -22.10 7.89
CA PHE A 210 22.28 -20.74 8.10
C PHE A 210 21.74 -20.08 9.38
N GLY A 211 20.83 -20.75 10.10
CA GLY A 211 20.29 -20.27 11.37
C GLY A 211 19.57 -18.93 11.22
N PHE A 212 19.93 -17.95 12.06
CA PHE A 212 19.32 -16.61 12.06
C PHE A 212 19.36 -15.92 10.69
N VAL A 213 20.46 -16.08 9.95
CA VAL A 213 20.66 -15.48 8.62
C VAL A 213 19.82 -16.18 7.54
N GLY A 214 19.34 -17.40 7.80
CA GLY A 214 18.50 -18.14 6.87
C GLY A 214 17.19 -17.42 6.54
N ALA A 215 16.58 -16.70 7.49
CA ALA A 215 15.31 -16.01 7.30
C ALA A 215 15.36 -14.82 6.31
N PRO A 216 16.32 -13.86 6.41
CA PRO A 216 16.44 -12.80 5.41
C PRO A 216 16.84 -13.35 4.04
N ILE A 217 17.67 -14.39 3.96
CA ILE A 217 18.01 -15.06 2.69
C ILE A 217 16.78 -15.73 2.07
N ALA A 218 15.99 -16.46 2.86
CA ALA A 218 14.75 -17.09 2.40
C ALA A 218 13.78 -16.05 1.83
N SER A 219 13.69 -14.87 2.47
CA SER A 219 12.90 -13.75 1.98
C SER A 219 13.45 -13.21 0.66
N SER A 220 14.76 -13.00 0.54
CA SER A 220 15.39 -12.52 -0.70
C SER A 220 15.16 -13.49 -1.87
N ILE A 221 15.27 -14.80 -1.63
CA ILE A 221 14.98 -15.84 -2.63
C ILE A 221 13.50 -15.75 -3.05
N SER A 222 12.56 -15.66 -2.11
CA SER A 222 11.13 -15.57 -2.42
C SER A 222 10.77 -14.36 -3.28
N PHE A 223 11.28 -13.17 -2.95
CA PHE A 223 11.00 -11.95 -3.73
C PHE A 223 11.67 -12.00 -5.11
N THR A 224 12.88 -12.56 -5.20
CA THR A 224 13.58 -12.73 -6.48
C THR A 224 12.86 -13.75 -7.37
N LEU A 225 12.43 -14.88 -6.80
CA LEU A 225 11.62 -15.88 -7.50
C LEU A 225 10.28 -15.30 -7.94
N SER A 226 9.61 -14.52 -7.08
CA SER A 226 8.37 -13.84 -7.42
C SER A 226 8.56 -12.91 -8.63
N ALA A 227 9.64 -12.11 -8.64
CA ALA A 227 9.98 -11.24 -9.76
C ALA A 227 10.25 -12.03 -11.05
N ALA A 228 11.02 -13.13 -10.96
CA ALA A 228 11.31 -13.99 -12.10
C ALA A 228 10.03 -14.59 -12.69
N ILE A 229 9.10 -15.07 -11.84
CA ILE A 229 7.81 -15.62 -12.29
C ILE A 229 6.94 -14.51 -12.89
N TYR A 230 6.87 -13.31 -12.31
CA TYR A 230 6.12 -12.20 -12.90
C TYR A 230 6.64 -11.81 -14.28
N VAL A 231 7.97 -11.69 -14.44
CA VAL A 231 8.60 -11.36 -15.72
C VAL A 231 8.40 -12.49 -16.74
N GLY A 232 8.59 -13.74 -16.33
CA GLY A 232 8.36 -14.92 -17.18
C GLY A 232 6.90 -15.02 -17.63
N TYR A 233 5.95 -14.85 -16.71
CA TYR A 233 4.52 -14.84 -17.01
C TYR A 233 4.17 -13.72 -18.01
N THR A 234 4.72 -12.52 -17.80
CA THR A 234 4.53 -11.38 -18.71
C THR A 234 5.10 -11.66 -20.10
N TYR A 235 6.28 -12.26 -20.19
CA TYR A 235 6.93 -12.56 -21.45
C TYR A 235 6.22 -13.67 -22.25
N LEU A 236 5.70 -14.69 -21.56
CA LEU A 236 5.13 -15.89 -22.18
C LEU A 236 3.63 -15.77 -22.49
N PHE A 237 2.84 -15.17 -21.60
CA PHE A 237 1.37 -15.24 -21.65
C PHE A 237 0.66 -13.91 -21.90
N VAL A 238 1.36 -12.78 -21.78
CA VAL A 238 0.74 -11.45 -21.92
C VAL A 238 0.98 -10.87 -23.30
N SER A 239 -0.04 -10.18 -23.84
CA SER A 239 0.05 -9.52 -25.13
C SER A 239 1.21 -8.51 -25.18
N ARG A 240 1.93 -8.50 -26.31
CA ARG A 240 3.01 -7.55 -26.56
C ARG A 240 2.52 -6.12 -26.81
N LYS A 241 1.21 -5.86 -26.81
CA LYS A 241 0.62 -4.53 -27.03
C LYS A 241 1.17 -3.46 -26.07
N ALA A 242 1.40 -3.81 -24.81
CA ALA A 242 1.97 -2.91 -23.80
C ALA A 242 3.51 -2.93 -23.73
N TRP A 243 4.16 -3.80 -24.51
CA TRP A 243 5.60 -3.97 -24.48
C TRP A 243 6.32 -2.81 -25.17
N HIS A 244 7.41 -2.35 -24.58
CA HIS A 244 8.30 -1.35 -25.15
C HIS A 244 9.74 -1.87 -25.17
N PRO A 245 10.48 -1.78 -26.29
CA PRO A 245 11.86 -2.25 -26.34
C PRO A 245 12.79 -1.38 -25.50
N ILE A 246 13.70 -2.00 -24.76
CA ILE A 246 14.68 -1.28 -23.95
C ILE A 246 15.57 -0.46 -24.89
N GLY A 247 15.64 0.85 -24.67
CA GLY A 247 16.40 1.76 -25.53
C GLY A 247 16.75 3.06 -24.82
N ARG A 248 17.30 4.03 -25.57
CA ARG A 248 17.70 5.33 -25.01
C ARG A 248 16.54 6.08 -24.34
N GLN A 249 15.32 5.90 -24.85
CA GLN A 249 14.10 6.52 -24.30
C GLN A 249 13.82 6.09 -22.86
N THR A 250 14.27 4.89 -22.45
CA THR A 250 14.10 4.37 -21.10
C THR A 250 14.90 5.19 -20.07
N PHE A 251 15.94 5.91 -20.49
CA PHE A 251 16.79 6.75 -19.62
C PHE A 251 16.41 8.24 -19.65
N GLN A 252 15.39 8.62 -20.41
CA GLN A 252 14.93 10.01 -20.54
C GLN A 252 13.71 10.28 -19.65
N GLY A 253 13.52 11.53 -19.22
CA GLY A 253 12.33 11.96 -18.47
C GLY A 253 12.22 11.40 -17.04
N LEU A 254 13.33 10.92 -16.47
CA LEU A 254 13.35 10.30 -15.13
C LEU A 254 12.99 11.29 -14.01
N GLY A 255 13.29 12.59 -14.18
CA GLY A 255 13.02 13.61 -13.16
C GLY A 255 11.53 13.78 -12.83
N THR A 256 10.66 13.75 -13.84
CA THR A 256 9.20 13.81 -13.63
C THR A 256 8.71 12.60 -12.86
N LEU A 257 9.20 11.41 -13.20
CA LEU A 257 8.84 10.17 -12.53
C LEU A 257 9.36 10.14 -11.08
N TYR A 258 10.58 10.66 -10.86
CA TYR A 258 11.17 10.79 -9.54
C TYR A 258 10.32 11.71 -8.64
N ARG A 259 9.89 12.88 -9.16
CA ARG A 259 9.01 13.79 -8.41
C ARG A 259 7.68 13.13 -8.05
N LEU A 260 7.05 12.42 -8.97
CA LEU A 260 5.80 11.69 -8.69
C LEU A 260 6.01 10.58 -7.65
N GLY A 261 7.13 9.86 -7.76
CA GLY A 261 7.51 8.83 -6.81
C GLY A 261 7.78 9.36 -5.40
N LEU A 262 8.38 10.54 -5.27
CA LEU A 262 8.55 11.23 -3.99
C LEU A 262 7.21 11.61 -3.35
N LEU A 263 6.26 12.13 -4.14
CA LEU A 263 4.92 12.44 -3.64
C LEU A 263 4.17 11.17 -3.19
N GLY A 264 4.27 10.10 -3.97
CA GLY A 264 3.72 8.79 -3.61
C GLY A 264 4.37 8.21 -2.35
N THR A 265 5.68 8.41 -2.18
CA THR A 265 6.40 8.07 -0.94
C THR A 265 5.90 8.90 0.22
N GLY A 266 5.72 10.21 0.05
CA GLY A 266 5.12 11.06 1.09
C GLY A 266 3.73 10.56 1.51
N GLN A 267 2.90 10.11 0.57
CA GLN A 267 1.57 9.57 0.89
C GLN A 267 1.63 8.25 1.68
N ILE A 268 2.39 7.26 1.21
CA ILE A 268 2.46 5.93 1.83
C ILE A 268 3.31 5.92 3.09
N ALA A 269 4.49 6.53 3.04
CA ALA A 269 5.44 6.54 4.15
C ALA A 269 4.92 7.34 5.34
N SER A 270 4.23 8.48 5.11
CA SER A 270 3.65 9.26 6.22
C SER A 270 2.67 8.44 7.05
N GLU A 271 1.83 7.64 6.39
CA GLU A 271 0.91 6.72 7.04
C GLU A 271 1.65 5.60 7.78
N TRP A 272 2.56 4.89 7.11
CA TRP A 272 3.28 3.75 7.70
C TRP A 272 4.14 4.17 8.89
N TRP A 273 4.88 5.27 8.78
CA TRP A 273 5.71 5.78 9.87
C TRP A 273 4.87 6.22 11.07
N SER A 274 3.65 6.70 10.85
CA SER A 274 2.74 7.04 11.96
C SER A 274 2.34 5.81 12.78
N TRP A 275 2.16 4.66 12.12
CA TRP A 275 1.88 3.38 12.76
C TRP A 275 3.08 2.85 13.55
N GLU A 276 4.28 2.93 12.97
CA GLU A 276 5.52 2.56 13.66
C GLU A 276 5.77 3.45 14.88
N PHE A 277 5.55 4.77 14.74
CA PHE A 277 5.64 5.71 15.84
C PHE A 277 4.65 5.38 16.97
N LEU A 278 3.41 5.03 16.62
CA LEU A 278 2.39 4.61 17.59
C LEU A 278 2.84 3.36 18.36
N GLY A 279 3.40 2.38 17.65
CA GLY A 279 3.99 1.18 18.23
C GLY A 279 5.11 1.51 19.22
N LEU A 280 6.06 2.35 18.81
CA LEU A 280 7.17 2.80 19.66
C LEU A 280 6.67 3.54 20.91
N MET A 281 5.69 4.44 20.80
CA MET A 281 5.14 5.16 21.96
C MET A 281 4.38 4.22 22.90
N SER A 282 3.66 3.24 22.37
CA SER A 282 2.92 2.27 23.18
C SER A 282 3.83 1.41 24.07
N SER A 283 5.08 1.16 23.64
CA SER A 283 6.06 0.36 24.39
C SER A 283 6.44 0.98 25.73
N ARG A 284 6.22 2.29 25.92
CA ARG A 284 6.54 3.02 27.16
C ARG A 284 5.54 2.78 28.29
N PHE A 285 4.37 2.22 28.02
CA PHE A 285 3.31 1.96 29.01
C PHE A 285 3.38 0.57 29.65
N GLY A 286 4.49 -0.15 29.49
CA GLY A 286 4.73 -1.46 30.09
C GLY A 286 4.28 -2.65 29.24
N ALA A 287 4.67 -3.85 29.68
CA ALA A 287 4.51 -5.10 28.92
C ALA A 287 3.04 -5.43 28.56
N THR A 288 2.12 -5.14 29.48
CA THR A 288 0.68 -5.39 29.29
C THR A 288 0.09 -4.54 28.16
N SER A 289 0.43 -3.25 28.12
CA SER A 289 0.00 -2.33 27.07
C SER A 289 0.63 -2.66 25.71
N LEU A 290 1.87 -3.12 25.71
CA LEU A 290 2.57 -3.58 24.50
C LEU A 290 1.95 -4.86 23.92
N ALA A 291 1.56 -5.81 24.77
CA ALA A 291 0.84 -7.01 24.35
C ALA A 291 -0.53 -6.66 23.74
N ALA A 292 -1.28 -5.77 24.39
CA ALA A 292 -2.55 -5.28 23.86
C ALA A 292 -2.38 -4.54 22.52
N GLN A 293 -1.34 -3.70 22.38
CA GLN A 293 -1.02 -3.03 21.12
C GLN A 293 -0.75 -4.04 20.00
N SER A 294 0.01 -5.10 20.27
CA SER A 294 0.37 -6.10 19.26
C SER A 294 -0.88 -6.80 18.71
N VAL A 295 -1.81 -7.19 19.58
CA VAL A 295 -3.10 -7.78 19.17
C VAL A 295 -3.94 -6.79 18.37
N LEU A 296 -4.00 -5.53 18.80
CA LEU A 296 -4.75 -4.48 18.09
C LEU A 296 -4.16 -4.19 16.72
N LEU A 297 -2.83 -4.14 16.58
CA LEU A 297 -2.13 -3.88 15.34
C LEU A 297 -2.34 -5.01 14.33
N VAL A 298 -2.24 -6.27 14.76
CA VAL A 298 -2.52 -7.41 13.87
C VAL A 298 -3.98 -7.42 13.45
N SER A 299 -4.91 -7.16 14.39
CA SER A 299 -6.35 -7.09 14.09
C SER A 299 -6.68 -5.98 13.09
N ALA A 300 -6.08 -4.79 13.28
CA ALA A 300 -6.22 -3.66 12.36
C ALA A 300 -5.63 -3.98 10.98
N SER A 301 -4.44 -4.57 10.93
CA SER A 301 -3.75 -4.92 9.69
C SER A 301 -4.57 -5.91 8.86
N VAL A 302 -5.09 -6.98 9.48
CA VAL A 302 -5.94 -7.97 8.78
C VAL A 302 -7.23 -7.31 8.26
N SER A 303 -7.86 -6.47 9.07
CA SER A 303 -9.09 -5.77 8.69
C SER A 303 -8.87 -4.79 7.56
N PHE A 304 -7.68 -4.17 7.48
CA PHE A 304 -7.31 -3.19 6.46
C PHE A 304 -7.00 -3.81 5.09
N GLN A 305 -6.64 -5.10 5.01
CA GLN A 305 -6.33 -5.73 3.72
C GLN A 305 -7.52 -5.74 2.75
N THR A 306 -8.73 -5.92 3.28
CA THR A 306 -9.96 -5.91 2.47
C THR A 306 -10.17 -4.55 1.78
N PRO A 307 -10.29 -3.42 2.51
CA PRO A 307 -10.45 -2.12 1.85
C PRO A 307 -9.22 -1.69 1.05
N TYR A 308 -8.00 -2.07 1.45
CA TYR A 308 -6.80 -1.81 0.66
C TYR A 308 -6.85 -2.49 -0.72
N SER A 309 -7.27 -3.75 -0.77
CA SER A 309 -7.43 -4.49 -2.04
C SER A 309 -8.47 -3.85 -2.97
N LEU A 310 -9.55 -3.31 -2.39
CA LEU A 310 -10.54 -2.53 -3.11
C LEU A 310 -9.92 -1.22 -3.63
N GLY A 311 -9.15 -0.51 -2.81
CA GLY A 311 -8.45 0.72 -3.20
C GLY A 311 -7.48 0.51 -4.38
N VAL A 312 -6.72 -0.60 -4.40
CA VAL A 312 -5.87 -0.98 -5.55
C VAL A 312 -6.72 -1.23 -6.80
N SER A 313 -7.84 -1.93 -6.65
CA SER A 313 -8.74 -2.25 -7.77
C SER A 313 -9.39 -1.02 -8.37
N VAL A 314 -9.75 -0.06 -7.52
CA VAL A 314 -10.29 1.25 -7.91
C VAL A 314 -9.24 2.07 -8.62
N ALA A 315 -8.00 2.05 -8.14
CA ALA A 315 -6.90 2.77 -8.77
C ALA A 315 -6.73 2.35 -10.24
N VAL A 316 -6.74 1.03 -10.48
CA VAL A 316 -6.69 0.45 -11.82
C VAL A 316 -7.93 0.80 -12.65
N ARG A 317 -9.14 0.57 -12.10
CA ARG A 317 -10.40 0.77 -12.86
C ARG A 317 -10.61 2.24 -13.24
N VAL A 318 -10.46 3.15 -12.28
CA VAL A 318 -10.60 4.61 -12.51
C VAL A 318 -9.49 5.11 -13.44
N GLY A 319 -8.24 4.67 -13.25
CA GLY A 319 -7.14 5.05 -14.13
C GLY A 319 -7.36 4.62 -15.58
N ASN A 320 -7.85 3.39 -15.81
CA ASN A 320 -8.22 2.90 -17.13
C ASN A 320 -9.36 3.71 -17.77
N LEU A 321 -10.38 4.09 -17.01
CA LEU A 321 -11.51 4.90 -17.53
C LEU A 321 -11.09 6.34 -17.84
N LEU A 322 -10.19 6.92 -17.05
CA LEU A 322 -9.62 8.24 -17.34
C LEU A 322 -8.75 8.20 -18.61
N GLY A 323 -7.95 7.15 -18.81
CA GLY A 323 -7.15 6.97 -20.03
C GLY A 323 -7.98 6.76 -21.29
N SER A 324 -9.18 6.15 -21.18
CA SER A 324 -10.12 5.99 -22.29
C SER A 324 -11.00 7.22 -22.55
N GLY A 325 -10.80 8.31 -21.81
CA GLY A 325 -11.59 9.54 -21.95
C GLY A 325 -12.98 9.52 -21.31
N ASP A 326 -13.35 8.47 -20.57
CA ASP A 326 -14.70 8.30 -20.00
C ASP A 326 -14.76 8.78 -18.54
N GLY A 327 -14.73 10.10 -18.37
CA GLY A 327 -14.80 10.74 -17.04
C GLY A 327 -16.11 10.44 -16.29
N ARG A 328 -17.22 10.18 -17.00
CA ARG A 328 -18.51 9.85 -16.38
C ARG A 328 -18.45 8.47 -15.73
N LYS A 329 -17.97 7.45 -16.45
CA LYS A 329 -17.80 6.12 -15.85
C LYS A 329 -16.75 6.14 -14.75
N ALA A 330 -15.68 6.93 -14.90
CA ALA A 330 -14.68 7.09 -13.84
C ALA A 330 -15.29 7.61 -12.52
N LYS A 331 -16.21 8.59 -12.62
CA LYS A 331 -16.99 9.08 -11.48
C LYS A 331 -17.84 7.97 -10.85
N ILE A 332 -18.63 7.27 -11.66
CA ILE A 332 -19.52 6.21 -11.17
C ILE A 332 -18.71 5.09 -10.50
N ALA A 333 -17.57 4.71 -11.06
CA ALA A 333 -16.68 3.71 -10.48
C ALA A 333 -16.12 4.16 -9.12
N ALA A 334 -15.72 5.42 -8.97
CA ALA A 334 -15.24 5.98 -7.71
C ALA A 334 -16.35 6.04 -6.63
N GLU A 335 -17.55 6.53 -6.99
CA GLU A 335 -18.69 6.59 -6.07
C GLU A 335 -19.16 5.19 -5.64
N THR A 336 -19.23 4.25 -6.60
CA THR A 336 -19.58 2.84 -6.33
C THR A 336 -18.56 2.20 -5.39
N ALA A 337 -17.29 2.51 -5.56
CA ALA A 337 -16.23 1.99 -4.70
C ALA A 337 -16.31 2.51 -3.27
N ILE A 338 -16.64 3.79 -3.08
CA ILE A 338 -16.87 4.36 -1.75
C ILE A 338 -18.05 3.64 -1.08
N GLY A 339 -19.15 3.42 -1.80
CA GLY A 339 -20.29 2.65 -1.29
C GLY A 339 -19.90 1.20 -0.92
N LEU A 340 -19.12 0.53 -1.77
CA LEU A 340 -18.65 -0.83 -1.51
C LEU A 340 -17.69 -0.88 -0.31
N SER A 341 -16.86 0.14 -0.10
CA SER A 341 -15.95 0.23 1.05
C SER A 341 -16.73 0.21 2.37
N ILE A 342 -17.85 0.94 2.44
CA ILE A 342 -18.73 0.98 3.63
C ILE A 342 -19.33 -0.41 3.87
N ILE A 343 -19.81 -1.09 2.82
CA ILE A 343 -20.38 -2.44 2.94
C ILE A 343 -19.32 -3.44 3.44
N THR A 344 -18.11 -3.41 2.87
CA THR A 344 -17.02 -4.30 3.28
C THR A 344 -16.58 -4.01 4.71
N ALA A 345 -16.52 -2.74 5.11
CA ALA A 345 -16.21 -2.33 6.47
C ALA A 345 -17.26 -2.79 7.47
N LEU A 346 -18.55 -2.62 7.17
CA LEU A 346 -19.65 -3.11 8.00
C LEU A 346 -19.57 -4.64 8.16
N THR A 347 -19.34 -5.35 7.06
CA THR A 347 -19.22 -6.83 7.06
C THR A 347 -18.07 -7.29 7.95
N MET A 348 -16.87 -6.71 7.77
CA MET A 348 -15.69 -7.04 8.58
C MET A 348 -15.90 -6.65 10.06
N SER A 349 -16.55 -5.52 10.33
CA SER A 349 -16.89 -5.11 11.70
C SER A 349 -17.83 -6.10 12.36
N THR A 350 -18.86 -6.57 11.65
CA THR A 350 -19.76 -7.61 12.16
C THR A 350 -19.02 -8.92 12.43
N ILE A 351 -18.13 -9.36 11.54
CA ILE A 351 -17.32 -10.57 11.74
C ILE A 351 -16.48 -10.44 13.02
N ILE A 352 -15.75 -9.35 13.21
CA ILE A 352 -14.92 -9.14 14.40
C ILE A 352 -15.77 -9.10 15.67
N MET A 353 -16.94 -8.46 15.63
CA MET A 353 -17.86 -8.41 16.78
C MET A 353 -18.43 -9.78 17.15
N VAL A 354 -18.82 -10.59 16.16
CA VAL A 354 -19.35 -11.95 16.38
C VAL A 354 -18.27 -12.86 16.92
N PHE A 355 -17.07 -12.85 16.32
CA PHE A 355 -15.98 -13.72 16.71
C PHE A 355 -15.10 -13.19 17.84
N ARG A 356 -15.44 -12.04 18.45
CA ARG A 356 -14.62 -11.35 19.47
C ARG A 356 -14.11 -12.24 20.61
N GLY A 357 -14.94 -13.18 21.05
CA GLY A 357 -14.60 -14.12 22.13
C GLY A 357 -13.51 -15.09 21.69
N SER A 358 -13.64 -15.66 20.49
CA SER A 358 -12.67 -16.60 19.93
C SER A 358 -11.40 -15.91 19.41
N TRP A 359 -11.55 -14.68 18.89
CA TRP A 359 -10.45 -13.86 18.36
C TRP A 359 -9.38 -13.61 19.42
N SER A 360 -9.78 -13.24 20.64
CA SER A 360 -8.88 -13.07 21.80
C SER A 360 -8.05 -14.32 22.11
N TYR A 361 -8.70 -15.49 22.12
CA TYR A 361 -8.04 -16.78 22.42
C TYR A 361 -7.15 -17.30 21.30
N MET A 362 -7.25 -16.76 20.08
CA MET A 362 -6.30 -17.06 19.00
C MET A 362 -4.92 -16.44 19.25
N PHE A 363 -4.83 -15.33 19.98
CA PHE A 363 -3.58 -14.61 20.21
C PHE A 363 -2.86 -15.01 21.51
N ASN A 364 -3.60 -15.39 22.56
CA ASN A 364 -2.98 -15.81 23.82
C ASN A 364 -3.87 -16.79 24.59
N LYS A 365 -3.27 -17.88 25.10
CA LYS A 365 -3.93 -18.89 25.94
C LYS A 365 -4.00 -18.51 27.42
N ASP A 366 -3.31 -17.44 27.82
CA ASP A 366 -3.32 -16.95 29.18
C ASP A 366 -4.66 -16.26 29.52
N ALA A 367 -5.37 -16.79 30.50
CA ALA A 367 -6.69 -16.34 30.91
C ALA A 367 -6.70 -14.92 31.49
N GLU A 368 -5.56 -14.40 31.95
CA GLU A 368 -5.42 -13.04 32.47
C GLU A 368 -5.28 -12.02 31.33
N VAL A 369 -4.45 -12.32 30.34
CA VAL A 369 -4.32 -11.53 29.10
C VAL A 369 -5.63 -11.56 28.31
N ALA A 370 -6.24 -12.73 28.17
CA ALA A 370 -7.53 -12.88 27.48
C ALA A 370 -8.67 -12.11 28.17
N ARG A 371 -8.68 -11.99 29.52
CA ARG A 371 -9.65 -11.19 30.28
C ARG A 371 -9.41 -9.69 30.15
N LEU A 372 -8.15 -9.25 30.14
CA LEU A 372 -7.81 -7.85 29.93
C LEU A 372 -8.15 -7.40 28.51
N VAL A 373 -7.76 -8.21 27.53
CA VAL A 373 -8.13 -8.07 26.11
C VAL A 373 -9.65 -8.05 26.00
N ALA A 374 -10.39 -9.00 26.59
CA ALA A 374 -11.86 -9.04 26.58
C ALA A 374 -12.57 -7.93 27.37
N ARG A 375 -11.92 -7.23 28.31
CA ARG A 375 -12.47 -6.04 28.99
C ARG A 375 -12.21 -4.75 28.23
N VAL A 376 -11.06 -4.66 27.56
CA VAL A 376 -10.62 -3.46 26.83
C VAL A 376 -11.19 -3.43 25.40
N LEU A 377 -11.36 -4.59 24.77
CA LEU A 377 -11.92 -4.72 23.42
C LEU A 377 -13.36 -4.24 23.28
N PRO A 378 -14.35 -4.53 24.13
CA PRO A 378 -15.75 -4.23 23.81
C PRO A 378 -16.07 -2.73 23.78
N LEU A 379 -15.50 -1.94 24.69
CA LEU A 379 -15.76 -0.50 24.79
C LEU A 379 -14.92 0.34 23.80
N LEU A 380 -13.72 -0.11 23.44
CA LEU A 380 -12.92 0.51 22.36
C LEU A 380 -13.29 -0.04 20.98
N ALA A 381 -13.72 -1.29 20.84
CA ALA A 381 -14.02 -1.88 19.52
C ALA A 381 -15.47 -1.67 19.06
N MET A 382 -16.49 -1.66 19.93
CA MET A 382 -17.87 -1.57 19.43
C MET A 382 -18.23 -0.19 18.88
N PHE A 383 -17.65 0.89 19.41
CA PHE A 383 -17.91 2.25 18.95
C PHE A 383 -16.76 2.80 18.07
N GLN A 384 -15.52 2.50 18.45
CA GLN A 384 -14.34 2.98 17.72
C GLN A 384 -13.97 2.05 16.57
N ALA A 385 -13.95 0.71 16.71
CA ALA A 385 -13.57 -0.16 15.58
C ALA A 385 -14.62 -0.20 14.47
N SER A 386 -15.92 -0.13 14.76
CA SER A 386 -16.98 -0.07 13.74
C SER A 386 -16.90 1.21 12.91
N THR A 387 -16.82 2.36 13.59
CA THR A 387 -16.70 3.68 12.93
C THR A 387 -15.35 3.82 12.23
N ARG A 388 -14.27 3.39 12.88
CA ARG A 388 -12.93 3.38 12.32
C ARG A 388 -12.84 2.50 11.09
N LEU A 389 -13.41 1.31 11.07
CA LEU A 389 -13.29 0.43 9.92
C LEU A 389 -14.02 1.00 8.70
N ILE A 390 -15.13 1.72 8.92
CA ILE A 390 -15.84 2.47 7.86
C ILE A 390 -14.95 3.60 7.32
N VAL A 391 -14.28 4.33 8.22
CA VAL A 391 -13.42 5.47 7.89
C VAL A 391 -12.11 5.02 7.23
N ASP A 392 -11.43 4.01 7.78
CA ASP A 392 -10.24 3.35 7.21
C ASP A 392 -10.57 2.82 5.81
N GLY A 393 -11.75 2.19 5.66
CA GLY A 393 -12.24 1.67 4.39
C GLY A 393 -12.43 2.75 3.33
N ALA A 394 -13.09 3.85 3.71
CA ALA A 394 -13.28 4.99 2.83
C ALA A 394 -11.95 5.67 2.48
N THR A 395 -11.01 5.78 3.42
CA THR A 395 -9.67 6.35 3.18
C THR A 395 -8.90 5.52 2.17
N ALA A 396 -8.85 4.20 2.33
CA ALA A 396 -8.12 3.32 1.42
C ALA A 396 -8.64 3.42 -0.04
N VAL A 397 -9.96 3.52 -0.21
CA VAL A 397 -10.58 3.68 -1.53
C VAL A 397 -10.34 5.07 -2.11
N THR A 398 -10.54 6.13 -1.32
CA THR A 398 -10.33 7.51 -1.78
C THR A 398 -8.86 7.77 -2.11
N ASP A 399 -7.93 7.22 -1.34
CA ASP A 399 -6.51 7.21 -1.69
C ASP A 399 -6.25 6.48 -3.01
N GLY A 400 -6.93 5.36 -3.27
CA GLY A 400 -6.92 4.69 -4.57
C GLY A 400 -7.38 5.60 -5.71
N VAL A 401 -8.44 6.40 -5.50
CA VAL A 401 -8.94 7.39 -6.47
C VAL A 401 -7.96 8.55 -6.66
N LEU A 402 -7.36 9.06 -5.58
CA LEU A 402 -6.33 10.11 -5.64
C LEU A 402 -5.08 9.63 -6.39
N ARG A 403 -4.67 8.38 -6.16
CA ARG A 403 -3.62 7.72 -6.95
C ARG A 403 -4.04 7.61 -8.41
N ALA A 404 -5.23 7.11 -8.72
CA ALA A 404 -5.74 6.98 -10.09
C ALA A 404 -5.76 8.31 -10.87
N THR A 405 -6.15 9.38 -10.18
CA THR A 405 -6.23 10.74 -10.74
C THR A 405 -4.89 11.46 -10.75
N GLY A 406 -3.80 10.84 -10.28
CA GLY A 406 -2.46 11.44 -10.25
C GLY A 406 -2.30 12.57 -9.21
N ARG A 407 -3.22 12.68 -8.25
CA ARG A 407 -3.23 13.70 -7.18
C ARG A 407 -2.50 13.23 -5.92
N LEU A 408 -1.35 12.56 -6.10
CA LEU A 408 -0.52 12.00 -5.03
C LEU A 408 -0.10 13.05 -3.99
N GLY A 409 0.22 14.26 -4.46
CA GLY A 409 0.61 15.36 -3.57
C GLY A 409 -0.50 15.79 -2.62
N LEU A 410 -1.76 15.75 -3.06
CA LEU A 410 -2.89 16.06 -2.19
C LEU A 410 -3.10 14.97 -1.14
N GLY A 411 -3.00 13.69 -1.55
CA GLY A 411 -3.04 12.58 -0.60
C GLY A 411 -1.93 12.66 0.44
N ALA A 412 -0.70 12.97 0.02
CA ALA A 412 0.42 13.20 0.94
C ALA A 412 0.18 14.36 1.90
N MET A 413 -0.33 15.49 1.42
CA MET A 413 -0.68 16.63 2.29
C MET A 413 -1.74 16.26 3.32
N VAL A 414 -2.81 15.57 2.90
CA VAL A 414 -3.88 15.11 3.80
C VAL A 414 -3.33 14.16 4.85
N ASN A 415 -2.51 13.17 4.47
CA ASN A 415 -1.93 12.22 5.42
C ASN A 415 -0.98 12.89 6.41
N ILE A 416 -0.12 13.81 5.93
CA ILE A 416 0.81 14.53 6.79
C ILE A 416 0.05 15.39 7.81
N THR A 417 -0.95 16.17 7.37
CA THR A 417 -1.74 17.00 8.30
C THR A 417 -2.59 16.16 9.24
N ALA A 418 -3.18 15.07 8.76
CA ALA A 418 -3.95 14.13 9.57
C ALA A 418 -3.11 13.53 10.69
N TYR A 419 -2.02 12.84 10.34
CA TYR A 419 -1.26 12.04 11.29
C TYR A 419 -0.32 12.90 12.14
N TYR A 420 0.40 13.86 11.55
CA TYR A 420 1.48 14.58 12.25
C TYR A 420 1.01 15.88 12.90
N CYS A 421 0.02 16.58 12.33
CA CYS A 421 -0.48 17.83 12.91
C CYS A 421 -1.64 17.60 13.90
N ILE A 422 -2.45 16.55 13.70
CA ILE A 422 -3.64 16.29 14.52
C ILE A 422 -3.46 15.02 15.37
N GLY A 423 -3.27 13.86 14.72
CA GLY A 423 -3.35 12.57 15.39
C GLY A 423 -2.28 12.32 16.43
N ILE A 424 -1.01 12.48 16.06
CA ILE A 424 0.13 12.26 16.95
C ILE A 424 0.11 13.27 18.12
N PRO A 425 -0.02 14.60 17.90
CA PRO A 425 -0.09 15.55 19.01
C PRO A 425 -1.26 15.28 19.97
N LEU A 426 -2.46 15.00 19.44
CA LEU A 426 -3.62 14.66 20.25
C LEU A 426 -3.40 13.34 21.02
N GLY A 427 -2.84 12.34 20.35
CA GLY A 427 -2.55 11.03 20.94
C GLY A 427 -1.55 11.14 22.08
N LEU A 428 -0.44 11.87 21.89
CA LEU A 428 0.57 12.10 22.92
C LEU A 428 0.00 12.88 24.12
N TYR A 429 -0.79 13.92 23.86
CA TYR A 429 -1.45 14.69 24.91
C TYR A 429 -2.40 13.82 25.75
N LEU A 430 -3.27 13.03 25.10
CA LEU A 430 -4.20 12.15 25.82
C LEU A 430 -3.46 11.02 26.55
N ALA A 431 -2.43 10.45 25.94
CA ALA A 431 -1.70 9.32 26.50
C ALA A 431 -0.86 9.71 27.72
N PHE A 432 -0.08 10.79 27.62
CA PHE A 432 0.89 11.19 28.66
C PHE A 432 0.34 12.23 29.63
N TRP A 433 -0.37 13.27 29.17
CA TRP A 433 -0.85 14.33 30.06
C TRP A 433 -2.18 13.99 30.74
N LYS A 434 -3.11 13.36 30.01
CA LYS A 434 -4.39 12.92 30.59
C LYS A 434 -4.32 11.53 31.23
N GLY A 435 -3.16 10.87 31.17
CA GLY A 435 -2.95 9.54 31.75
C GLY A 435 -3.82 8.44 31.13
N MET A 436 -4.28 8.62 29.88
CA MET A 436 -5.10 7.62 29.19
C MET A 436 -4.27 6.51 28.53
N GLU A 437 -2.94 6.60 28.60
CA GLU A 437 -1.96 5.62 28.10
C GLU A 437 -2.30 5.17 26.67
N LEU A 438 -2.39 3.85 26.44
CA LEU A 438 -2.72 3.25 25.15
C LEU A 438 -4.03 3.78 24.56
N LYS A 439 -5.06 4.04 25.39
CA LYS A 439 -6.35 4.53 24.89
C LYS A 439 -6.21 5.93 24.28
N GLY A 440 -5.39 6.78 24.89
CA GLY A 440 -5.12 8.13 24.38
C GLY A 440 -4.48 8.10 23.00
N LEU A 441 -3.48 7.22 22.81
CA LEU A 441 -2.82 6.99 21.53
C LEU A 441 -3.82 6.55 20.44
N TRP A 442 -4.71 5.60 20.76
CA TRP A 442 -5.71 5.10 19.80
C TRP A 442 -6.79 6.13 19.46
N ILE A 443 -7.16 7.01 20.40
CA ILE A 443 -8.06 8.14 20.10
C ILE A 443 -7.38 9.12 19.13
N GLY A 444 -6.11 9.44 19.35
CA GLY A 444 -5.33 10.30 18.45
C GLY A 444 -5.29 9.78 17.01
N ILE A 445 -4.89 8.52 16.82
CA ILE A 445 -4.83 7.92 15.48
C ILE A 445 -6.22 7.81 14.83
N THR A 446 -7.28 7.56 15.61
CA THR A 446 -8.65 7.50 15.07
C THR A 446 -9.11 8.88 14.59
N ALA A 447 -8.79 9.94 15.33
CA ALA A 447 -9.11 11.30 14.92
C ALA A 447 -8.38 11.71 13.63
N ALA A 448 -7.11 11.30 13.48
CA ALA A 448 -6.36 11.49 12.23
C ALA A 448 -7.05 10.82 11.05
N ILE A 449 -7.42 9.56 11.18
CA ILE A 449 -8.03 8.81 10.08
C ILE A 449 -9.41 9.39 9.75
N PHE A 450 -10.19 9.81 10.76
CA PHE A 450 -11.47 10.50 10.53
C PHE A 450 -11.30 11.78 9.72
N TYR A 451 -10.29 12.58 10.06
CA TYR A 451 -9.94 13.77 9.29
C TYR A 451 -9.48 13.41 7.87
N ALA A 452 -8.59 12.43 7.71
CA ALA A 452 -8.07 12.00 6.42
C ALA A 452 -9.18 11.50 5.50
N ALA A 453 -10.10 10.67 6.00
CA ALA A 453 -11.25 10.19 5.25
C ALA A 453 -12.17 11.34 4.83
N SER A 454 -12.50 12.24 5.77
CA SER A 454 -13.40 13.37 5.49
C SER A 454 -12.80 14.31 4.44
N ALA A 455 -11.51 14.65 4.57
CA ALA A 455 -10.79 15.48 3.62
C ALA A 455 -10.66 14.81 2.25
N SER A 456 -10.38 13.50 2.20
CA SER A 456 -10.23 12.75 0.94
C SER A 456 -11.57 12.54 0.23
N ILE A 457 -12.64 12.21 0.96
CA ILE A 457 -14.02 12.15 0.40
C ILE A 457 -14.43 13.51 -0.13
N TYR A 458 -14.15 14.60 0.61
CA TYR A 458 -14.41 15.95 0.14
C TYR A 458 -13.61 16.24 -1.15
N ALA A 459 -12.32 15.94 -1.18
CA ALA A 459 -11.48 16.15 -2.36
C ALA A 459 -11.94 15.34 -3.59
N VAL A 460 -12.45 14.13 -3.39
CA VAL A 460 -13.04 13.29 -4.45
C VAL A 460 -14.38 13.85 -4.91
N SER A 461 -15.26 14.27 -4.01
CA SER A 461 -16.58 14.84 -4.37
C SER A 461 -16.47 16.17 -5.13
N GLN A 462 -15.44 16.97 -4.85
CA GLN A 462 -15.14 18.20 -5.60
C GLN A 462 -14.38 17.95 -6.92
N THR A 463 -14.11 16.69 -7.28
CA THR A 463 -13.34 16.38 -8.50
C THR A 463 -14.17 16.65 -9.76
N VAL A 464 -13.65 17.54 -10.61
CA VAL A 464 -14.20 17.78 -11.95
C VAL A 464 -13.64 16.73 -12.90
N TRP A 465 -14.37 15.63 -13.08
CA TRP A 465 -13.91 14.46 -13.84
C TRP A 465 -13.50 14.75 -15.29
N ARG A 466 -14.13 15.73 -15.94
CA ARG A 466 -13.73 16.19 -17.28
C ARG A 466 -12.30 16.76 -17.30
N LYS A 467 -11.96 17.56 -16.29
CA LYS A 467 -10.61 18.11 -16.12
C LYS A 467 -9.59 17.01 -15.83
N GLU A 468 -9.97 15.97 -15.07
CA GLU A 468 -9.06 14.86 -14.81
C GLU A 468 -8.76 14.00 -16.04
N VAL A 469 -9.72 13.88 -16.97
CA VAL A 469 -9.47 13.28 -18.29
C VAL A 469 -8.46 14.10 -19.08
N GLU A 470 -8.61 15.43 -19.11
CA GLU A 470 -7.66 16.33 -19.77
C GLU A 470 -6.27 16.26 -19.13
N ASN A 471 -6.19 16.25 -17.79
CA ASN A 471 -4.94 16.09 -17.06
C ASN A 471 -4.28 14.73 -17.34
N ALA A 472 -5.05 13.64 -17.43
CA ALA A 472 -4.54 12.32 -17.80
C ALA A 472 -3.92 12.33 -19.20
N ALA A 473 -4.61 12.93 -20.18
CA ALA A 473 -4.08 13.09 -21.54
C ALA A 473 -2.80 13.95 -21.56
N GLN A 474 -2.75 15.04 -20.78
CA GLN A 474 -1.55 15.88 -20.66
C GLN A 474 -0.36 15.14 -20.04
N ARG A 475 -0.57 14.30 -19.01
CA ARG A 475 0.50 13.49 -18.41
C ARG A 475 1.12 12.51 -19.41
N LEU A 476 0.28 11.92 -20.26
CA LEU A 476 0.73 11.04 -21.35
C LEU A 476 1.52 11.78 -22.43
N LYS A 477 1.25 13.09 -22.63
CA LYS A 477 2.00 13.97 -23.55
C LYS A 477 3.29 14.52 -22.96
N GLN A 478 3.33 14.91 -21.68
CA GLN A 478 4.57 15.38 -21.03
C GLN A 478 5.64 14.29 -20.95
N GLY A 479 5.24 13.01 -20.92
CA GLY A 479 6.16 11.88 -21.13
C GLY A 479 6.84 11.84 -22.50
N GLN A 480 6.34 12.58 -23.49
CA GLN A 480 6.86 12.67 -24.87
C GLN A 480 7.92 13.75 -25.06
N GLN A 481 7.98 14.81 -24.23
CA GLN A 481 8.92 15.94 -24.41
C GLN A 481 10.43 15.60 -24.24
N GLY A 482 10.78 14.31 -24.10
CA GLY A 482 12.15 13.81 -24.28
C GLY A 482 12.45 13.32 -25.70
N GLN A 483 11.50 13.39 -26.64
CA GLN A 483 11.70 13.11 -28.05
C GLN A 483 12.60 14.22 -28.64
N PRO A 484 13.82 13.93 -29.12
CA PRO A 484 14.33 14.75 -30.21
C PRO A 484 13.33 14.58 -31.36
N GLU A 485 12.83 15.70 -31.87
CA GLU A 485 12.13 15.70 -33.15
C GLU A 485 13.01 14.92 -34.12
N SER A 486 12.50 13.78 -34.60
CA SER A 486 13.14 13.11 -35.73
C SER A 486 13.01 14.08 -36.90
N GLU A 487 14.08 14.83 -37.16
CA GLU A 487 14.25 15.56 -38.40
C GLU A 487 13.96 14.58 -39.56
N SER A 488 13.10 15.08 -40.44
CA SER A 488 12.52 14.50 -41.65
C SER A 488 13.46 13.68 -42.52
#